data_AF-A0AAU1Q9J1-F1
#
_entry.id   AF-A0AAU1Q9J1-F1
#
_cell.length_a   1.000
_cell.length_b   1.000
_cell.length_c   1.000
_cell.angle_alpha   90.00
_cell.angle_beta   90.00
_cell.angle_gamma   90.00
#
_symmetry.space_group_name_H-M   'P 1'
#
loop_
_entity.id
_entity.type
_entity.pdbx_description
1 polymer ?
#
loop_
_entity_poly.entity_id
_entity_poly.type
_entity_poly.pdbx_seq_one_letter_code
_entity_poly.pdbx_strand_id
1 'polypeptide(L)'
;MNAQRGNVARSLKAVAAVGTAVVAVGLLPSVAGAQDGHGTSEVQATKAAAAAKTYTYLSYKKNKKDPSNSRLSLVFVQQINPDKIRSFTVDSWRAGSGLGTAKNKIGRDACVPRVGWLPSGEYRVEKFYNNHVGTVNGISWLLNDMRCKNGGKSGTKRTELFIHSEMKPNGKPGSTESTRWDGNSDYKSLGCIKLKPSDIRELKGYRSNYPKPTKLYVS
;
A
#
# COMPACT_ATOMS: atom_id res chain seq x y z
N MET A 1 -32.01 23.88 37.91
CA MET A 1 -31.13 23.45 39.02
C MET A 1 -29.69 23.43 38.52
N ASN A 2 -28.85 24.26 39.12
CA ASN A 2 -27.42 24.47 38.81
C ASN A 2 -26.59 23.21 39.12
N ALA A 3 -25.57 22.94 38.29
CA ALA A 3 -24.12 22.86 38.62
C ALA A 3 -23.63 21.47 38.16
N GLN A 4 -22.42 21.23 37.65
CA GLN A 4 -21.15 21.95 37.78
C GLN A 4 -20.20 21.48 36.66
N ARG A 5 -19.40 22.41 36.12
CA ARG A 5 -18.31 22.16 35.17
C ARG A 5 -17.09 21.58 35.90
N GLY A 6 -16.44 20.58 35.31
CA GLY A 6 -15.10 20.12 35.71
C GLY A 6 -14.10 20.26 34.57
N ASN A 7 -13.29 21.31 34.61
CA ASN A 7 -12.07 21.47 33.83
C ASN A 7 -10.92 20.77 34.55
N VAL A 8 -10.08 20.00 33.85
CA VAL A 8 -8.72 19.71 34.31
C VAL A 8 -7.74 19.99 33.17
N ALA A 9 -6.85 20.94 33.45
CA ALA A 9 -5.84 21.45 32.54
C ALA A 9 -4.56 20.60 32.56
N ARG A 10 -3.92 20.59 31.38
CA ARG A 10 -2.48 20.56 31.04
C ARG A 10 -1.46 20.07 32.08
N SER A 11 -0.53 19.25 31.60
CA SER A 11 0.89 19.42 31.94
C SER A 11 1.77 19.18 30.72
N LEU A 12 2.37 20.25 30.21
CA LEU A 12 3.54 20.23 29.31
C LEU A 12 4.78 20.00 30.19
N LYS A 13 5.68 19.12 29.76
CA LYS A 13 7.07 19.10 30.23
C LYS A 13 7.97 19.40 29.04
N ALA A 14 8.47 20.63 29.00
CA ALA A 14 9.63 21.01 28.21
C ALA A 14 10.88 20.67 29.03
N VAL A 15 11.89 20.11 28.38
CA VAL A 15 13.25 19.99 28.91
C VAL A 15 14.15 20.75 27.95
N ALA A 16 14.85 21.74 28.49
CA ALA A 16 15.91 22.48 27.83
C ALA A 16 17.23 22.20 28.58
N ALA A 17 18.31 21.97 27.83
CA ALA A 17 19.70 22.25 28.22
C ALA A 17 20.57 22.12 26.94
N VAL A 18 21.18 23.19 26.42
CA VAL A 18 22.44 23.89 26.77
C VAL A 18 23.68 23.27 26.09
N GLY A 19 24.44 24.14 25.39
CA GLY A 19 25.88 24.03 25.10
C GLY A 19 26.20 23.72 23.64
N THR A 20 27.12 24.38 22.93
CA THR A 20 28.07 25.48 23.20
C THR A 20 28.57 25.94 21.82
N ALA A 21 28.71 27.25 21.61
CA ALA A 21 29.33 27.83 20.42
C ALA A 21 30.87 27.82 20.54
N VAL A 22 31.58 27.45 19.48
CA VAL A 22 33.01 27.70 19.33
C VAL A 22 33.22 28.55 18.09
N VAL A 23 33.67 29.78 18.31
CA VAL A 23 34.18 30.70 17.30
C VAL A 23 35.69 30.48 17.22
N ALA A 24 36.21 30.19 16.03
CA ALA A 24 37.63 30.29 15.74
C ALA A 24 37.83 31.27 14.58
N VAL A 25 38.35 32.45 14.92
CA VAL A 25 38.88 33.45 14.01
C VAL A 25 40.33 33.08 13.70
N GLY A 26 40.69 33.05 12.42
CA GLY A 26 42.09 32.96 11.97
C GLY A 26 42.24 33.71 10.66
N LEU A 27 43.05 34.78 10.66
CA LEU A 27 43.38 35.63 9.52
C LEU A 27 44.87 35.46 9.14
N LEU A 28 45.10 35.15 7.85
CA LEU A 28 46.19 35.56 6.91
C LEU A 28 47.64 35.05 7.15
N PRO A 29 48.57 35.01 6.14
CA PRO A 29 48.60 35.71 4.84
C PRO A 29 49.03 34.89 3.58
N SER A 30 49.08 35.63 2.46
CA SER A 30 49.39 35.34 1.04
C SER A 30 50.64 34.53 0.69
N VAL A 31 50.59 33.78 -0.42
CA VAL A 31 51.61 33.78 -1.49
C VAL A 31 51.00 33.37 -2.83
N ALA A 32 51.26 34.19 -3.85
CA ALA A 32 51.06 33.87 -5.26
C ALA A 32 52.22 32.97 -5.73
N GLY A 33 51.89 31.92 -6.48
CA GLY A 33 52.84 31.07 -7.17
C GLY A 33 52.17 30.49 -8.40
N ALA A 34 52.50 31.03 -9.57
CA ALA A 34 52.17 30.47 -10.86
C ALA A 34 53.10 29.27 -11.13
N GLN A 35 52.55 28.12 -11.49
CA GLN A 35 53.24 27.11 -12.27
C GLN A 35 52.24 26.48 -13.25
N ASP A 36 52.52 26.71 -14.54
CA ASP A 36 51.99 25.95 -15.65
C ASP A 36 52.36 24.48 -15.48
N GLY A 37 51.35 23.62 -15.41
CA GLY A 37 51.49 22.18 -15.38
C GLY A 37 50.43 21.56 -16.26
N HIS A 38 50.85 21.10 -17.45
CA HIS A 38 50.07 20.23 -18.31
C HIS A 38 49.72 18.95 -17.56
N GLY A 39 48.56 18.94 -16.90
CA GLY A 39 47.94 17.75 -16.34
C GLY A 39 46.60 17.56 -17.03
N THR A 40 46.51 16.55 -17.90
CA THR A 40 45.25 16.03 -18.42
C THR A 40 44.41 15.57 -17.23
N SER A 41 43.60 16.48 -16.69
CA SER A 41 42.56 16.17 -15.75
C SER A 41 41.47 15.44 -16.53
N GLU A 42 41.59 14.11 -16.61
CA GLU A 42 40.42 13.27 -16.79
C GLU A 42 39.42 13.71 -15.73
N VAL A 43 38.38 14.41 -16.18
CA VAL A 43 37.18 14.61 -15.39
C VAL A 43 36.59 13.22 -15.23
N GLN A 44 37.05 12.48 -14.23
CA GLN A 44 36.32 11.37 -13.65
C GLN A 44 35.03 11.97 -13.12
N ALA A 45 34.02 12.00 -13.97
CA ALA A 45 32.65 12.19 -13.57
C ALA A 45 32.35 11.05 -12.59
N THR A 46 32.51 11.33 -11.29
CA THR A 46 32.04 10.44 -10.24
C THR A 46 30.54 10.32 -10.47
N LYS A 47 30.13 9.21 -11.09
CA LYS A 47 28.74 8.88 -11.35
C LYS A 47 28.09 8.86 -9.97
N ALA A 48 27.33 9.91 -9.65
CA ALA A 48 26.66 10.03 -8.35
C ALA A 48 25.91 8.72 -8.10
N ALA A 49 26.28 8.01 -7.04
CA ALA A 49 25.67 6.74 -6.72
C ALA A 49 24.17 6.97 -6.55
N ALA A 50 23.36 6.38 -7.44
CA ALA A 50 21.92 6.48 -7.35
C ALA A 50 21.49 5.98 -5.96
N ALA A 51 20.83 6.83 -5.18
CA ALA A 51 20.42 6.49 -3.82
C ALA A 51 19.53 5.24 -3.86
N ALA A 52 19.82 4.28 -2.96
CA ALA A 52 19.01 3.08 -2.84
C ALA A 52 17.56 3.45 -2.51
N LYS A 53 16.61 2.90 -3.26
CA LYS A 53 15.18 3.15 -3.10
C LYS A 53 14.50 1.90 -2.56
N THR A 54 13.74 2.05 -1.48
CA THR A 54 12.89 0.99 -0.94
C THR A 54 11.43 1.34 -1.13
N TYR A 55 10.61 0.35 -1.47
CA TYR A 55 9.17 0.50 -1.58
C TYR A 55 8.48 -0.84 -1.39
N THR A 56 7.16 -0.80 -1.20
CA THR A 56 6.33 -1.99 -1.25
C THR A 56 5.23 -1.86 -2.29
N TYR A 57 4.72 -2.99 -2.75
CA TYR A 57 3.48 -3.06 -3.50
C TYR A 57 2.65 -4.27 -3.06
N LEU A 58 1.38 -4.26 -3.43
CA LEU A 58 0.50 -5.42 -3.27
C LEU A 58 0.47 -6.23 -4.57
N SER A 59 0.46 -7.55 -4.46
CA SER A 59 0.30 -8.46 -5.59
C SER A 59 -0.91 -9.35 -5.37
N TYR A 60 -1.91 -9.26 -6.23
CA TYR A 60 -3.04 -10.17 -6.25
C TYR A 60 -2.91 -11.17 -7.39
N LYS A 61 -2.71 -12.43 -7.04
CA LYS A 61 -2.65 -13.56 -7.97
C LYS A 61 -3.99 -14.27 -7.99
N LYS A 62 -4.69 -14.17 -9.11
CA LYS A 62 -5.96 -14.84 -9.36
C LYS A 62 -5.78 -16.34 -9.41
N ASN A 63 -6.63 -17.03 -8.67
CA ASN A 63 -6.81 -18.46 -8.87
C ASN A 63 -7.93 -18.69 -9.88
N LYS A 64 -7.54 -19.04 -11.11
CA LYS A 64 -8.51 -19.30 -12.20
C LYS A 64 -9.43 -20.47 -11.89
N LYS A 65 -9.01 -21.45 -11.08
CA LYS A 65 -9.83 -22.61 -10.72
C LYS A 65 -10.87 -22.24 -9.66
N ASP A 66 -10.49 -21.39 -8.70
CA ASP A 66 -11.39 -20.92 -7.66
C ASP A 66 -11.07 -19.47 -7.28
N PRO A 67 -11.86 -18.49 -7.75
CA PRO A 67 -11.63 -17.08 -7.43
C PRO A 67 -11.60 -16.77 -5.94
N SER A 68 -12.31 -17.55 -5.11
CA SER A 68 -12.36 -17.42 -3.64
C SER A 68 -11.10 -17.95 -2.94
N ASN A 69 -10.16 -18.52 -3.70
CA ASN A 69 -8.89 -19.05 -3.21
C ASN A 69 -7.71 -18.46 -3.99
N SER A 70 -7.79 -17.17 -4.28
CA SER A 70 -6.70 -16.35 -4.83
C SER A 70 -5.72 -15.97 -3.71
N ARG A 71 -4.62 -15.28 -4.05
CA ARG A 71 -3.63 -14.82 -3.07
C ARG A 71 -3.37 -13.33 -3.19
N LEU A 72 -3.40 -12.63 -2.07
CA LEU A 72 -2.87 -11.28 -1.96
C LEU A 72 -1.53 -11.35 -1.22
N SER A 73 -0.51 -10.67 -1.71
CA SER A 73 0.81 -10.62 -1.07
C SER A 73 1.28 -9.18 -0.91
N LEU A 74 1.98 -8.90 0.19
CA LEU A 74 2.78 -7.69 0.36
C LEU A 74 4.21 -7.99 -0.09
N VAL A 75 4.70 -7.26 -1.08
CA VAL A 75 6.07 -7.42 -1.59
C VAL A 75 6.89 -6.20 -1.22
N PHE A 76 8.06 -6.42 -0.63
CA PHE A 76 9.05 -5.39 -0.38
C PHE A 76 10.13 -5.44 -1.47
N VAL A 77 10.52 -4.26 -1.95
CA VAL A 77 11.53 -4.08 -2.97
C VAL A 77 12.62 -3.16 -2.43
N GLN A 78 13.86 -3.60 -2.60
CA GLN A 78 15.06 -2.83 -2.38
C GLN A 78 15.79 -2.68 -3.72
N GLN A 79 15.73 -1.49 -4.28
CA GLN A 79 16.52 -1.09 -5.45
C GLN A 79 17.84 -0.53 -4.94
N ILE A 80 18.93 -1.28 -5.11
CA ILE A 80 20.27 -0.86 -4.67
C ILE A 80 20.85 0.13 -5.69
N ASN A 81 20.65 -0.16 -6.97
CA ASN A 81 20.87 0.74 -8.11
C ASN A 81 19.87 0.33 -9.24
N PRO A 82 19.78 1.08 -10.36
CA PRO A 82 18.83 0.75 -11.44
C PRO A 82 18.93 -0.68 -11.98
N ASP A 83 20.11 -1.29 -11.96
CA ASP A 83 20.37 -2.63 -12.51
C ASP A 83 20.30 -3.74 -11.45
N LYS A 84 20.20 -3.38 -10.16
CA LYS A 84 20.25 -4.32 -9.03
C LYS A 84 19.05 -4.13 -8.11
N ILE A 85 18.00 -4.90 -8.40
CA ILE A 85 16.75 -4.94 -7.63
C ILE A 85 16.67 -6.26 -6.85
N ARG A 86 16.39 -6.17 -5.56
CA ARG A 86 16.02 -7.31 -4.72
C ARG A 86 14.57 -7.15 -4.30
N SER A 87 13.80 -8.23 -4.34
CA SER A 87 12.43 -8.24 -3.83
C SER A 87 12.14 -9.53 -3.09
N PHE A 88 11.29 -9.44 -2.08
CA PHE A 88 10.78 -10.61 -1.37
C PHE A 88 9.35 -10.35 -0.91
N THR A 89 8.59 -11.43 -0.80
CA THR A 89 7.26 -11.40 -0.21
C THR A 89 7.42 -11.26 1.29
N VAL A 90 6.92 -10.17 1.86
CA VAL A 90 6.84 -9.96 3.31
C VAL A 90 5.83 -10.93 3.90
N ASP A 91 4.66 -11.01 3.28
CA ASP A 91 3.58 -11.89 3.71
C ASP A 91 2.59 -12.14 2.56
N SER A 92 1.75 -13.16 2.73
CA SER A 92 0.76 -13.55 1.76
C SER A 92 -0.46 -14.19 2.43
N TRP A 93 -1.64 -13.80 1.97
CA TRP A 93 -2.93 -14.19 2.52
C TRP A 93 -3.83 -14.80 1.46
N ARG A 94 -4.73 -15.68 1.91
CA ARG A 94 -5.84 -16.10 1.05
C ARG A 94 -6.71 -14.87 0.80
N ALA A 95 -7.16 -14.73 -0.44
CA ALA A 95 -8.01 -13.64 -0.84
C ALA A 95 -9.00 -14.12 -1.90
N GLY A 96 -10.08 -13.36 -2.10
CA GLY A 96 -11.02 -13.66 -3.16
C GLY A 96 -11.57 -12.43 -3.86
N SER A 97 -12.10 -12.64 -5.07
CA SER A 97 -12.70 -11.58 -5.87
C SER A 97 -13.69 -12.18 -6.86
N GLY A 98 -14.83 -11.51 -7.03
CA GLY A 98 -15.90 -11.98 -7.90
C GLY A 98 -16.76 -13.06 -7.25
N LEU A 99 -17.81 -13.48 -7.95
CA LEU A 99 -18.78 -14.50 -7.52
C LEU A 99 -18.52 -15.87 -8.17
N GLY A 100 -17.36 -16.04 -8.79
CA GLY A 100 -17.06 -17.20 -9.63
C GLY A 100 -16.70 -18.43 -8.81
N THR A 101 -16.85 -19.59 -9.44
CA THR A 101 -16.36 -20.88 -8.93
C THR A 101 -15.66 -21.64 -10.07
N ALA A 102 -15.16 -22.84 -9.80
CA ALA A 102 -14.63 -23.71 -10.84
C ALA A 102 -15.65 -23.96 -11.98
N LYS A 103 -16.94 -24.05 -11.63
CA LYS A 103 -18.04 -24.31 -12.56
C LYS A 103 -18.67 -23.02 -13.09
N ASN A 104 -18.75 -21.98 -12.24
CA ASN A 104 -19.33 -20.69 -12.63
C ASN A 104 -18.25 -19.75 -13.20
N LYS A 105 -18.17 -19.72 -14.54
CA LYS A 105 -17.18 -18.91 -15.26
C LYS A 105 -17.51 -17.43 -15.26
N ILE A 106 -18.77 -17.01 -15.07
CA ILE A 106 -19.17 -15.60 -15.19
C ILE A 106 -18.50 -14.72 -14.13
N GLY A 107 -18.29 -15.26 -12.93
CA GLY A 107 -17.58 -14.53 -11.87
C GLY A 107 -16.06 -14.45 -12.08
N ARG A 108 -15.53 -15.05 -13.16
CA ARG A 108 -14.16 -14.87 -13.65
C ARG A 108 -14.07 -13.93 -14.85
N ASP A 109 -15.19 -13.40 -15.32
CA ASP A 109 -15.18 -12.40 -16.37
C ASP A 109 -15.10 -11.00 -15.75
N ALA A 110 -13.93 -10.38 -15.81
CA ALA A 110 -13.70 -9.07 -15.23
C ALA A 110 -14.56 -7.95 -15.85
N CYS A 111 -15.12 -8.18 -17.03
CA CYS A 111 -15.96 -7.21 -17.71
C CYS A 111 -17.42 -7.23 -17.26
N VAL A 112 -17.85 -8.25 -16.50
CA VAL A 112 -19.22 -8.35 -15.99
C VAL A 112 -19.36 -7.59 -14.67
N PRO A 113 -20.01 -6.41 -14.65
CA PRO A 113 -20.15 -5.58 -13.46
C PRO A 113 -20.75 -6.35 -12.30
N ARG A 114 -20.29 -6.06 -11.08
CA ARG A 114 -20.82 -6.60 -9.82
C ARG A 114 -20.81 -8.13 -9.69
N VAL A 115 -20.21 -8.86 -10.63
CA VAL A 115 -20.18 -10.34 -10.64
C VAL A 115 -18.76 -10.84 -10.88
N GLY A 116 -18.12 -10.29 -11.91
CA GLY A 116 -16.75 -10.57 -12.27
C GLY A 116 -15.76 -10.17 -11.20
N TRP A 117 -14.67 -10.94 -11.09
CA TRP A 117 -13.50 -10.54 -10.33
C TRP A 117 -12.87 -9.24 -10.84
N LEU A 118 -12.00 -8.66 -10.02
CA LEU A 118 -11.27 -7.45 -10.34
C LEU A 118 -10.48 -7.59 -11.66
N PRO A 119 -10.50 -6.61 -12.60
CA PRO A 119 -9.69 -6.66 -13.82
C PRO A 119 -8.19 -6.83 -13.56
N SER A 120 -7.49 -7.56 -14.43
CA SER A 120 -6.02 -7.65 -14.34
C SER A 120 -5.36 -6.34 -14.80
N GLY A 121 -4.25 -5.96 -14.18
CA GLY A 121 -3.56 -4.70 -14.46
C GLY A 121 -2.83 -4.14 -13.24
N GLU A 122 -2.25 -2.95 -13.42
CA GLU A 122 -1.67 -2.15 -12.34
C GLU A 122 -2.71 -1.15 -11.83
N TYR A 123 -2.98 -1.19 -10.52
CA TYR A 123 -3.83 -0.26 -9.83
C TYR A 123 -3.00 0.65 -8.93
N ARG A 124 -3.40 1.92 -8.84
CA ARG A 124 -3.02 2.82 -7.77
C ARG A 124 -3.93 2.56 -6.57
N VAL A 125 -3.31 2.46 -5.40
CA VAL A 125 -4.00 2.54 -4.11
C VAL A 125 -4.24 4.03 -3.83
N GLU A 126 -5.47 4.49 -4.03
CA GLU A 126 -5.82 5.91 -3.93
C GLU A 126 -5.93 6.36 -2.48
N LYS A 127 -6.51 5.50 -1.64
CA LYS A 127 -6.73 5.84 -0.24
C LYS A 127 -6.75 4.60 0.63
N PHE A 128 -6.31 4.77 1.87
CA PHE A 128 -6.49 3.81 2.94
C PHE A 128 -7.42 4.38 3.99
N TYR A 129 -8.30 3.53 4.49
CA TYR A 129 -9.21 3.82 5.57
C TYR A 129 -8.95 2.87 6.72
N ASN A 130 -8.76 3.44 7.91
CA ASN A 130 -8.69 2.64 9.13
C ASN A 130 -10.08 2.28 9.66
N ASN A 131 -11.06 3.18 9.48
CA ASN A 131 -12.43 3.06 9.97
C ASN A 131 -13.42 3.59 8.92
N HIS A 132 -13.52 2.92 7.77
CA HIS A 132 -14.43 3.33 6.69
C HIS A 132 -15.90 3.11 7.10
N VAL A 133 -16.77 4.05 6.74
CA VAL A 133 -18.22 3.98 6.92
C VAL A 133 -18.85 4.12 5.54
N GLY A 134 -19.52 3.08 5.06
CA GLY A 134 -20.17 3.08 3.75
C GLY A 134 -20.57 1.68 3.29
N THR A 135 -20.66 1.48 1.98
CA THR A 135 -20.93 0.15 1.37
C THR A 135 -19.83 -0.87 1.71
N VAL A 136 -18.61 -0.38 1.94
CA VAL A 136 -17.49 -1.13 2.50
C VAL A 136 -17.17 -0.51 3.86
N ASN A 137 -17.13 -1.33 4.92
CA ASN A 137 -16.88 -0.87 6.28
C ASN A 137 -15.50 -1.29 6.81
N GLY A 138 -15.02 -0.54 7.80
CA GLY A 138 -13.84 -0.88 8.59
C GLY A 138 -12.52 -0.62 7.85
N ILE A 139 -11.61 -1.58 7.87
CA ILE A 139 -10.30 -1.44 7.24
C ILE A 139 -10.45 -1.67 5.74
N SER A 140 -10.08 -0.69 4.94
CA SER A 140 -10.18 -0.80 3.48
C SER A 140 -9.13 0.01 2.74
N TRP A 141 -8.81 -0.41 1.51
CA TRP A 141 -7.99 0.32 0.55
C TRP A 141 -8.80 0.55 -0.71
N LEU A 142 -9.02 1.81 -1.06
CA LEU A 142 -9.64 2.22 -2.31
C LEU A 142 -8.61 2.10 -3.45
N LEU A 143 -9.02 1.48 -4.54
CA LEU A 143 -8.27 1.35 -5.77
C LEU A 143 -8.87 2.27 -6.83
N ASN A 144 -8.03 2.76 -7.74
CA ASN A 144 -8.51 3.55 -8.86
C ASN A 144 -9.43 2.73 -9.78
N ASP A 145 -10.27 3.43 -10.52
CA ASP A 145 -11.08 2.82 -11.56
C ASP A 145 -10.21 2.13 -12.63
N MET A 146 -10.67 0.98 -13.12
CA MET A 146 -9.96 0.20 -14.13
C MET A 146 -10.90 -0.29 -15.22
N ARG A 147 -10.50 -0.16 -16.49
CA ARG A 147 -11.23 -0.78 -17.60
C ARG A 147 -10.76 -2.22 -17.77
N CYS A 148 -11.71 -3.14 -17.82
CA CYS A 148 -11.39 -4.51 -18.18
C CYS A 148 -10.93 -4.59 -19.63
N LYS A 149 -10.25 -5.69 -19.98
CA LYS A 149 -9.91 -6.03 -21.37
C LYS A 149 -10.79 -7.20 -21.81
N ASN A 150 -11.46 -7.07 -22.95
CA ASN A 150 -12.22 -8.14 -23.58
C ASN A 150 -11.66 -8.42 -24.97
N GLY A 151 -10.98 -9.57 -25.15
CA GLY A 151 -10.34 -9.91 -26.44
C GLY A 151 -9.34 -8.85 -26.93
N GLY A 152 -8.63 -8.18 -26.01
CA GLY A 152 -7.69 -7.10 -26.33
C GLY A 152 -8.34 -5.71 -26.52
N LYS A 153 -9.67 -5.62 -26.59
CA LYS A 153 -10.40 -4.34 -26.67
C LYS A 153 -10.71 -3.78 -25.28
N SER A 154 -10.80 -2.46 -25.20
CA SER A 154 -11.23 -1.75 -23.99
C SER A 154 -12.68 -2.12 -23.67
N GLY A 155 -12.93 -2.69 -22.49
CA GLY A 155 -14.25 -3.10 -22.05
C GLY A 155 -14.83 -2.18 -20.97
N THR A 156 -15.71 -2.75 -20.16
CA THR A 156 -16.41 -2.09 -19.06
C THR A 156 -15.46 -1.41 -18.07
N LYS A 157 -15.75 -0.16 -17.74
CA LYS A 157 -15.09 0.56 -16.64
C LYS A 157 -15.59 0.00 -15.31
N ARG A 158 -14.66 -0.38 -14.43
CA ARG A 158 -14.92 -0.89 -13.09
C ARG A 158 -14.55 0.20 -12.10
N THR A 159 -15.49 0.54 -11.23
CA THR A 159 -15.38 1.62 -10.25
C THR A 159 -15.56 1.07 -8.84
N GLU A 160 -15.28 1.90 -7.83
CA GLU A 160 -15.52 1.59 -6.41
C GLU A 160 -14.90 0.24 -5.98
N LEU A 161 -13.66 0.01 -6.42
CA LEU A 161 -12.94 -1.22 -6.15
C LEU A 161 -12.13 -1.08 -4.86
N PHE A 162 -12.28 -2.05 -3.96
CA PHE A 162 -11.59 -2.05 -2.68
C PHE A 162 -10.84 -3.35 -2.41
N ILE A 163 -9.82 -3.26 -1.57
CA ILE A 163 -9.35 -4.38 -0.74
C ILE A 163 -9.99 -4.20 0.62
N HIS A 164 -10.80 -5.16 1.07
CA HIS A 164 -11.52 -5.03 2.34
C HIS A 164 -11.90 -6.40 2.94
N SER A 165 -12.64 -6.36 4.04
CA SER A 165 -13.22 -7.52 4.70
C SER A 165 -14.63 -7.21 5.19
N GLU A 166 -15.30 -8.18 5.82
CA GLU A 166 -16.59 -8.01 6.48
C GLU A 166 -16.35 -7.73 7.96
N MET A 167 -16.66 -6.51 8.35
CA MET A 167 -16.46 -6.00 9.70
C MET A 167 -17.29 -4.73 9.90
N LYS A 168 -17.50 -4.36 11.17
CA LYS A 168 -18.06 -3.06 11.55
C LYS A 168 -17.09 -1.93 11.17
N PRO A 169 -17.58 -0.67 11.11
CA PRO A 169 -16.74 0.49 10.84
C PRO A 169 -15.52 0.66 11.76
N ASN A 170 -15.58 0.14 12.99
CA ASN A 170 -14.47 0.16 13.95
C ASN A 170 -13.47 -1.01 13.78
N GLY A 171 -13.60 -1.81 12.73
CA GLY A 171 -12.74 -2.95 12.44
C GLY A 171 -13.02 -4.22 13.25
N LYS A 172 -14.04 -4.20 14.12
CA LYS A 172 -14.46 -5.37 14.91
C LYS A 172 -15.48 -6.23 14.14
N PRO A 173 -15.59 -7.53 14.44
CA PRO A 173 -16.67 -8.36 13.91
C PRO A 173 -18.05 -7.83 14.28
N GLY A 174 -18.99 -7.99 13.36
CA GLY A 174 -20.42 -7.79 13.60
C GLY A 174 -21.21 -9.09 13.57
N SER A 175 -22.52 -8.95 13.65
CA SER A 175 -23.49 -10.06 13.74
C SER A 175 -24.35 -10.22 12.49
N THR A 176 -24.32 -9.24 11.57
CA THR A 176 -25.05 -9.26 10.30
C THR A 176 -24.12 -9.71 9.17
N GLU A 177 -24.68 -10.30 8.11
CA GLU A 177 -23.93 -10.77 6.94
C GLU A 177 -22.91 -9.75 6.41
N SER A 178 -23.29 -8.47 6.32
CA SER A 178 -22.40 -7.41 5.84
C SER A 178 -21.18 -7.10 6.73
N THR A 179 -21.18 -7.60 7.96
CA THR A 179 -20.17 -7.28 8.99
C THR A 179 -19.63 -8.49 9.75
N ARG A 180 -20.16 -9.69 9.49
CA ARG A 180 -19.80 -10.96 10.11
C ARG A 180 -19.00 -11.77 9.10
N TRP A 181 -17.96 -12.46 9.55
CA TRP A 181 -17.18 -13.37 8.71
C TRP A 181 -17.48 -14.81 9.12
N ASP A 182 -18.17 -15.54 8.26
CA ASP A 182 -18.66 -16.91 8.39
C ASP A 182 -17.78 -17.95 7.67
N GLY A 183 -16.88 -17.52 6.78
CA GLY A 183 -15.81 -18.38 6.28
C GLY A 183 -15.58 -18.32 4.78
N ASN A 184 -15.76 -19.47 4.10
CA ASN A 184 -15.32 -19.63 2.71
C ASN A 184 -16.13 -18.80 1.70
N SER A 185 -17.41 -18.56 1.98
CA SER A 185 -18.30 -17.74 1.15
C SER A 185 -17.86 -16.29 1.06
N ASP A 186 -17.26 -15.74 2.12
CA ASP A 186 -17.07 -14.29 2.30
C ASP A 186 -15.84 -13.77 1.55
N TYR A 187 -15.05 -14.70 0.99
CA TYR A 187 -14.07 -14.38 -0.03
C TYR A 187 -14.71 -13.98 -1.37
N LYS A 188 -16.01 -14.25 -1.56
CA LYS A 188 -16.74 -13.80 -2.75
C LYS A 188 -17.07 -12.31 -2.64
N SER A 189 -17.08 -11.63 -3.79
CA SER A 189 -17.34 -10.20 -3.82
C SER A 189 -17.94 -9.76 -5.16
N LEU A 190 -18.48 -8.55 -5.20
CA LEU A 190 -18.96 -7.92 -6.44
C LEU A 190 -17.80 -7.33 -7.29
N GLY A 191 -16.59 -7.85 -7.12
CA GLY A 191 -15.38 -7.45 -7.85
C GLY A 191 -14.27 -6.85 -6.97
N CYS A 192 -14.52 -6.57 -5.70
CA CYS A 192 -13.49 -6.19 -4.72
C CYS A 192 -12.54 -7.36 -4.40
N ILE A 193 -11.44 -7.08 -3.71
CA ILE A 193 -10.61 -8.11 -3.07
C ILE A 193 -11.08 -8.25 -1.61
N LYS A 194 -11.49 -9.47 -1.23
CA LYS A 194 -11.90 -9.83 0.13
C LYS A 194 -10.78 -10.57 0.84
N LEU A 195 -10.54 -10.19 2.09
CA LEU A 195 -9.63 -10.85 3.03
C LEU A 195 -10.40 -11.23 4.29
N LYS A 196 -9.91 -12.23 5.02
CA LYS A 196 -10.39 -12.50 6.38
C LYS A 196 -10.07 -11.30 7.30
N PRO A 197 -10.89 -11.03 8.34
CA PRO A 197 -10.66 -9.89 9.23
C PRO A 197 -9.29 -9.88 9.93
N SER A 198 -8.71 -11.04 10.24
CA SER A 198 -7.35 -11.15 10.80
C SER A 198 -6.30 -10.65 9.81
N ASP A 199 -6.38 -11.13 8.58
CA ASP A 199 -5.39 -10.97 7.54
C ASP A 199 -5.31 -9.52 7.08
N ILE A 200 -6.46 -8.85 7.01
CA ILE A 200 -6.51 -7.42 6.68
C ILE A 200 -6.01 -6.52 7.83
N ARG A 201 -6.15 -6.96 9.09
CA ARG A 201 -5.54 -6.28 10.24
C ARG A 201 -4.03 -6.43 10.23
N GLU A 202 -3.54 -7.61 9.87
CA GLU A 202 -2.11 -7.88 9.70
C GLU A 202 -1.51 -7.03 8.55
N LEU A 203 -2.16 -7.02 7.38
CA LEU A 203 -1.77 -6.14 6.27
C LEU A 203 -1.74 -4.66 6.68
N LYS A 204 -2.73 -4.20 7.45
CA LYS A 204 -2.71 -2.86 8.05
C LYS A 204 -1.49 -2.68 8.96
N GLY A 205 -1.19 -3.66 9.81
CA GLY A 205 -0.08 -3.64 10.77
C GLY A 205 1.27 -3.42 10.11
N TYR A 206 1.52 -4.08 8.97
CA TYR A 206 2.77 -3.92 8.22
C TYR A 206 3.08 -2.49 7.76
N ARG A 207 2.08 -1.61 7.68
CA ARG A 207 2.29 -0.19 7.34
C ARG A 207 3.10 0.59 8.39
N SER A 208 3.30 0.04 9.58
CA SER A 208 4.17 0.62 10.61
C SER A 208 5.65 0.31 10.40
N ASN A 209 5.97 -0.83 9.77
CA ASN A 209 7.33 -1.35 9.62
C ASN A 209 7.85 -1.28 8.17
N TYR A 210 6.96 -1.09 7.20
CA TYR A 210 7.29 -1.05 5.78
C TYR A 210 6.76 0.23 5.13
N PRO A 211 7.37 0.68 4.00
CA PRO A 211 6.77 1.69 3.14
C PRO A 211 5.31 1.37 2.84
N LYS A 212 4.45 2.39 2.75
CA LYS A 212 3.02 2.17 2.46
C LYS A 212 2.88 1.75 0.99
N PRO A 213 2.16 0.65 0.67
CA PRO A 213 1.96 0.26 -0.70
C PRO A 213 1.05 1.26 -1.42
N THR A 214 1.55 1.82 -2.52
CA THR A 214 0.80 2.74 -3.39
C THR A 214 0.33 2.09 -4.68
N LYS A 215 0.77 0.85 -4.93
CA LYS A 215 0.45 0.06 -6.12
C LYS A 215 -0.09 -1.32 -5.74
N LEU A 216 -1.00 -1.81 -6.57
CA LEU A 216 -1.47 -3.19 -6.58
C LEU A 216 -1.30 -3.75 -8.01
N TYR A 217 -0.62 -4.88 -8.12
CA TYR A 217 -0.50 -5.64 -9.37
C TYR A 217 -1.48 -6.81 -9.35
N VAL A 218 -2.26 -6.96 -10.41
CA VAL A 218 -3.31 -7.99 -10.50
C VAL A 218 -3.03 -8.86 -11.70
N SER A 219 -2.82 -10.15 -11.45
CA SER A 219 -2.48 -11.17 -12.46
C SER A 219 -3.48 -12.33 -12.44
#